data_AF-A0A1M3G0N8-F1
#
_entry.id   AF-A0A1M3G0N8-F1
#
_cell.length_a   1.000
_cell.length_b   1.000
_cell.length_c   1.000
_cell.angle_alpha   90.00
_cell.angle_beta   90.00
_cell.angle_gamma   90.00
#
_symmetry.space_group_name_H-M   'P 1'
#
loop_
_entity.id
_entity.type
_entity.pdbx_description
1 polymer ?
#
loop_
_entity_poly.entity_id
_entity_poly.type
_entity_poly.pdbx_seq_one_letter_code
_entity_poly.pdbx_strand_id
1 'polypeptide(L)'
;MDFKLTICACTLGIGIAYILPKGLAAYLRYYFAGSLLLSVLISCVRVAKVAFLPASQDTAYMLIVQLIKYGSLLWFFQAFFNILTFKRWLNYNNLKPTETDAEYRKIANWGYTSTAIFNGALFLFYTIGKGKHIEEMESFFIDSGYPGYFMYLSILIECAASLVLLLPVPANIKKYAAFVLLFEMIAAVGTHIRNGDPFIASYEAFIQIIVILILIYWLARRKKE
;
A
#
# COMPACT_ATOMS: atom_id res chain seq x y z
N MET A 1 -30.27 -10.19 1.43
CA MET A 1 -29.28 -10.25 2.54
C MET A 1 -29.32 -8.90 3.24
N ASP A 2 -29.59 -8.91 4.55
CA ASP A 2 -30.26 -7.81 5.25
C ASP A 2 -29.30 -6.65 5.61
N PHE A 3 -29.63 -5.42 5.21
CA PHE A 3 -28.85 -4.18 5.39
C PHE A 3 -28.55 -3.86 6.87
N LYS A 4 -29.37 -4.41 7.77
CA LYS A 4 -29.20 -4.32 9.23
C LYS A 4 -28.01 -5.13 9.75
N LEU A 5 -27.59 -6.18 9.05
CA LEU A 5 -26.44 -7.02 9.44
C LEU A 5 -25.10 -6.30 9.20
N THR A 6 -25.02 -5.51 8.13
CA THR A 6 -23.81 -4.75 7.75
C THR A 6 -23.59 -3.54 8.65
N ILE A 7 -24.66 -2.83 9.05
CA ILE A 7 -24.56 -1.74 10.02
C ILE A 7 -24.23 -2.28 11.41
N CYS A 8 -24.80 -3.42 11.82
CA CYS A 8 -24.38 -4.09 13.05
C CYS A 8 -22.89 -4.45 13.02
N ALA A 9 -22.36 -5.01 11.92
CA ALA A 9 -20.94 -5.37 11.81
C ALA A 9 -19.99 -4.16 11.88
N CYS A 10 -20.35 -3.03 11.24
CA CYS A 10 -19.55 -1.81 11.27
C CYS A 10 -19.63 -1.07 12.62
N THR A 11 -20.78 -1.09 13.30
CA THR A 11 -20.94 -0.46 14.62
C THR A 11 -20.32 -1.31 15.73
N LEU A 12 -20.34 -2.65 15.61
CA LEU A 12 -19.61 -3.57 16.48
C LEU A 12 -18.10 -3.38 16.30
N GLY A 13 -17.60 -3.20 15.06
CA GLY A 13 -16.19 -2.94 14.79
C GLY A 13 -15.65 -1.63 15.40
N ILE A 14 -16.48 -0.58 15.45
CA ILE A 14 -16.13 0.72 16.04
C ILE A 14 -16.27 0.70 17.57
N GLY A 15 -17.28 0.01 18.11
CA GLY A 15 -17.45 -0.18 19.56
C GLY A 15 -16.39 -1.10 20.19
N ILE A 16 -15.93 -2.13 19.47
CA ILE A 16 -14.84 -3.00 19.88
C ILE A 16 -13.51 -2.22 19.94
N ALA A 17 -13.26 -1.32 18.99
CA ALA A 17 -12.05 -0.49 18.96
C ALA A 17 -11.95 0.52 20.12
N TYR A 18 -13.07 0.91 20.74
CA TYR A 18 -13.11 1.87 21.85
C TYR A 18 -13.16 1.24 23.25
N ILE A 19 -13.48 -0.05 23.36
CA ILE A 19 -13.63 -0.76 24.66
C ILE A 19 -12.44 -1.70 24.94
N LEU A 20 -11.49 -1.85 24.03
CA LEU A 20 -10.50 -2.91 24.15
C LEU A 20 -9.49 -2.69 25.30
N PRO A 21 -9.45 -3.58 26.32
CA PRO A 21 -8.55 -3.47 27.46
C PRO A 21 -7.09 -3.66 27.05
N LYS A 22 -6.18 -3.31 27.96
CA LYS A 22 -4.71 -3.46 27.86
C LYS A 22 -4.20 -4.84 27.38
N GLY A 23 -5.06 -5.87 27.34
CA GLY A 23 -4.78 -7.18 26.73
C GLY A 23 -4.68 -7.20 25.19
N LEU A 24 -5.23 -6.21 24.46
CA LEU A 24 -5.21 -6.19 22.98
C LEU A 24 -3.79 -6.03 22.39
N ALA A 25 -2.83 -5.51 23.17
CA ALA A 25 -1.43 -5.44 22.75
C ALA A 25 -0.82 -6.83 22.44
N ALA A 26 -1.32 -7.89 23.10
CA ALA A 26 -0.93 -9.28 22.81
C ALA A 26 -1.64 -9.85 21.56
N TYR A 27 -2.78 -9.28 21.16
CA TYR A 27 -3.56 -9.69 19.99
C TYR A 27 -3.08 -9.01 18.70
N LEU A 28 -2.65 -7.76 18.78
CA LEU A 28 -1.99 -7.04 17.67
C LEU A 28 -0.65 -7.67 17.27
N ARG A 29 -0.02 -8.42 18.18
CA ARG A 29 1.14 -9.30 17.93
C ARG A 29 0.89 -10.31 16.80
N TYR A 30 -0.33 -10.84 16.70
CA TYR A 30 -0.73 -11.81 15.66
C TYR A 30 -1.13 -11.15 14.34
N TYR A 31 -1.73 -9.96 14.38
CA TYR A 31 -2.14 -9.23 13.16
C TYR A 31 -0.96 -8.59 12.43
N PHE A 32 0.04 -8.08 13.16
CA PHE A 32 1.28 -7.59 12.54
C PHE A 32 2.06 -8.75 11.90
N ALA A 33 2.13 -9.89 12.60
CA ALA A 33 2.63 -11.14 12.04
C ALA A 33 1.80 -11.57 10.83
N GLY A 34 0.47 -11.38 10.84
CA GLY A 34 -0.41 -11.66 9.70
C GLY A 34 -0.16 -10.78 8.48
N SER A 35 0.00 -9.47 8.65
CA SER A 35 0.35 -8.56 7.53
C SER A 35 1.75 -8.84 6.95
N LEU A 36 2.66 -9.26 7.82
CA LEU A 36 3.99 -9.70 7.43
C LEU A 36 3.95 -11.07 6.72
N LEU A 37 3.19 -12.03 7.26
CA LEU A 37 2.99 -13.34 6.64
C LEU A 37 2.31 -13.19 5.29
N LEU A 38 1.33 -12.28 5.18
CA LEU A 38 0.60 -11.99 3.95
C LEU A 38 1.51 -11.33 2.90
N SER A 39 2.34 -10.37 3.28
CA SER A 39 3.31 -9.76 2.36
C SER A 39 4.41 -10.73 1.94
N VAL A 40 4.87 -11.60 2.84
CA VAL A 40 5.78 -12.72 2.52
C VAL A 40 5.08 -13.74 1.62
N LEU A 41 3.84 -14.13 1.90
CA LEU A 41 3.05 -15.06 1.09
C LEU A 41 2.79 -14.50 -0.31
N ILE A 42 2.38 -13.24 -0.43
CA ILE A 42 2.19 -12.58 -1.74
C ILE A 42 3.51 -12.54 -2.51
N SER A 43 4.62 -12.24 -1.83
CA SER A 43 5.95 -12.26 -2.45
C SER A 43 6.36 -13.67 -2.89
N CYS A 44 6.15 -14.69 -2.05
CA CYS A 44 6.43 -16.09 -2.36
C CYS A 44 5.55 -16.62 -3.49
N VAL A 45 4.26 -16.27 -3.53
CA VAL A 45 3.33 -16.65 -4.61
C VAL A 45 3.73 -15.99 -5.92
N ARG A 46 4.13 -14.71 -5.89
CA ARG A 46 4.65 -14.01 -7.08
C ARG A 46 5.96 -14.64 -7.57
N VAL A 47 6.90 -14.94 -6.68
CA VAL A 47 8.16 -15.65 -7.02
C VAL A 47 7.89 -17.05 -7.55
N ALA A 48 6.99 -17.82 -6.93
CA ALA A 48 6.59 -19.15 -7.38
C ALA A 48 5.94 -19.10 -8.76
N LYS A 49 5.02 -18.16 -9.00
CA LYS A 49 4.39 -17.97 -10.31
C LYS A 49 5.43 -17.72 -11.40
N VAL A 50 6.51 -17.00 -11.10
CA VAL A 50 7.61 -16.78 -12.04
C VAL A 50 8.51 -18.03 -12.17
N ALA A 51 8.78 -18.74 -11.07
CA ALA A 51 9.62 -19.94 -11.04
C ALA A 51 8.98 -21.17 -11.75
N PHE A 52 7.65 -21.19 -11.87
CA PHE A 52 6.91 -22.25 -12.56
C PHE A 52 6.55 -21.92 -14.02
N LEU A 53 6.99 -20.77 -14.56
CA LEU A 53 6.90 -20.52 -16.01
C LEU A 53 7.88 -21.43 -16.75
N PRO A 54 7.50 -22.00 -17.90
CA PRO A 54 8.37 -22.88 -18.68
C PRO A 54 9.65 -22.15 -19.08
N ALA A 55 10.80 -22.76 -18.76
CA ALA A 55 12.11 -22.16 -18.95
C ALA A 55 12.50 -22.12 -20.43
N SER A 56 12.28 -20.98 -21.10
CA SER A 56 13.04 -20.63 -22.31
C SER A 56 14.35 -19.94 -21.91
N GLN A 57 15.36 -19.95 -22.79
CA GLN A 57 16.75 -19.52 -22.53
C GLN A 57 16.92 -18.06 -22.04
N ASP A 58 15.89 -17.22 -22.11
CA ASP A 58 15.86 -15.85 -21.56
C ASP A 58 15.40 -15.79 -20.09
N THR A 59 15.41 -16.91 -19.37
CA THR A 59 14.70 -17.08 -18.11
C THR A 59 15.17 -16.14 -17.00
N ALA A 60 16.47 -15.89 -16.84
CA ALA A 60 16.96 -14.99 -15.78
C ALA A 60 16.63 -13.51 -16.04
N TYR A 61 16.73 -13.07 -17.31
CA TYR A 61 16.33 -11.73 -17.72
C TYR A 61 14.81 -11.57 -17.61
N MET A 62 14.05 -12.55 -18.07
CA MET A 62 12.59 -12.61 -17.90
C MET A 62 12.18 -12.68 -16.43
N LEU A 63 12.94 -13.35 -15.57
CA LEU A 63 12.70 -13.41 -14.12
C LEU A 63 12.90 -12.05 -13.48
N ILE A 64 14.02 -11.37 -13.79
CA ILE A 64 14.32 -10.02 -13.30
C ILE A 64 13.27 -9.03 -13.85
N VAL A 65 12.96 -9.10 -15.14
CA VAL A 65 11.92 -8.28 -15.78
C VAL A 65 10.57 -8.56 -15.14
N GLN A 66 10.19 -9.79 -14.83
CA GLN A 66 8.93 -10.10 -14.17
C GLN A 66 8.92 -9.70 -12.69
N LEU A 67 10.02 -9.89 -11.95
CA LEU A 67 10.13 -9.42 -10.57
C LEU A 67 10.05 -7.88 -10.48
N ILE A 68 10.61 -7.18 -11.47
CA ILE A 68 10.47 -5.73 -11.64
C ILE A 68 9.04 -5.39 -12.10
N LYS A 69 8.49 -6.07 -13.11
CA LYS A 69 7.17 -5.83 -13.72
C LYS A 69 6.01 -6.11 -12.77
N TYR A 70 6.18 -7.03 -11.81
CA TYR A 70 5.19 -7.34 -10.77
C TYR A 70 5.49 -6.66 -9.43
N GLY A 71 6.48 -5.75 -9.35
CA GLY A 71 6.80 -5.01 -8.12
C GLY A 71 7.18 -5.89 -6.92
N SER A 72 7.47 -7.18 -7.12
CA SER A 72 7.68 -8.14 -6.02
C SER A 72 8.94 -7.81 -5.21
N LEU A 73 9.92 -7.15 -5.83
CA LEU A 73 11.11 -6.64 -5.13
C LEU A 73 10.75 -5.52 -4.14
N LEU A 74 9.89 -4.58 -4.55
CA LEU A 74 9.38 -3.52 -3.69
C LEU A 74 8.58 -4.11 -2.51
N TRP A 75 7.74 -5.11 -2.78
CA TRP A 75 6.98 -5.83 -1.75
C TRP A 75 7.89 -6.60 -0.78
N PHE A 76 8.96 -7.22 -1.29
CA PHE A 76 9.99 -7.85 -0.47
C PHE A 76 10.69 -6.84 0.44
N PHE A 77 11.08 -5.66 -0.08
CA PHE A 77 11.68 -4.62 0.75
C PHE A 77 10.69 -4.10 1.80
N GLN A 78 9.43 -3.87 1.44
CA GLN A 78 8.40 -3.47 2.41
C GLN A 78 8.23 -4.54 3.51
N ALA A 79 8.17 -5.82 3.13
CA ALA A 79 8.11 -6.92 4.08
C ALA A 79 9.36 -6.95 4.97
N PHE A 80 10.56 -6.83 4.41
CA PHE A 80 11.82 -6.80 5.14
C PHE A 80 11.89 -5.63 6.14
N PHE A 81 11.49 -4.43 5.73
CA PHE A 81 11.41 -3.28 6.64
C PHE A 81 10.38 -3.50 7.75
N ASN A 82 9.23 -4.13 7.43
CA ASN A 82 8.25 -4.52 8.44
C ASN A 82 8.83 -5.54 9.44
N ILE A 83 9.65 -6.52 9.00
CA ILE A 83 10.37 -7.47 9.87
C ILE A 83 11.31 -6.73 10.82
N LEU A 84 12.13 -5.81 10.28
CA LEU A 84 13.08 -5.05 11.11
C LEU A 84 12.36 -4.19 12.14
N THR A 85 11.25 -3.56 11.73
CA THR A 85 10.37 -2.76 12.58
C THR A 85 9.77 -3.62 13.69
N PHE A 86 9.27 -4.81 13.35
CA PHE A 86 8.70 -5.76 14.30
C PHE A 86 9.73 -6.35 15.27
N LYS A 87 10.92 -6.76 14.78
CA LYS A 87 12.02 -7.28 15.60
C LYS A 87 12.49 -6.23 16.62
N ARG A 88 12.58 -4.97 16.20
CA ARG A 88 12.95 -3.85 17.08
C ARG A 88 11.85 -3.54 18.08
N TRP A 89 10.59 -3.63 17.67
CA TRP A 89 9.43 -3.54 18.57
C TRP A 89 9.38 -4.69 19.59
N LEU A 90 9.79 -5.91 19.26
CA LEU A 90 9.88 -6.99 20.25
C LEU A 90 10.88 -6.67 21.37
N ASN A 91 12.00 -6.05 21.01
CA ASN A 91 13.03 -5.62 21.96
C ASN A 91 12.61 -4.42 22.84
N TYR A 92 11.57 -3.69 22.44
CA TYR A 92 11.00 -2.55 23.18
C TYR A 92 10.48 -2.91 24.57
N ASN A 93 10.03 -4.16 24.77
CA ASN A 93 9.44 -4.60 26.02
C ASN A 93 10.43 -4.65 27.20
N ASN A 94 11.72 -4.43 26.95
CA ASN A 94 12.79 -4.42 27.96
C ASN A 94 13.37 -3.01 28.23
N LEU A 95 12.81 -1.96 27.63
CA LEU A 95 13.35 -0.59 27.73
C LEU A 95 12.72 0.22 28.87
N LYS A 96 13.48 1.19 29.40
CA LYS A 96 12.94 2.17 30.37
C LYS A 96 12.02 3.19 29.66
N PRO A 97 10.99 3.75 30.32
CA PRO A 97 9.96 4.58 29.69
C PRO A 97 10.44 5.76 28.82
N THR A 98 11.58 6.38 29.14
CA THR A 98 12.16 7.47 28.33
C THR A 98 12.88 6.97 27.08
N GLU A 99 13.52 5.80 27.16
CA GLU A 99 14.15 5.10 26.02
C GLU A 99 13.09 4.51 25.09
N THR A 100 12.00 4.03 25.68
CA THR A 100 10.77 3.58 25.04
C THR A 100 10.21 4.65 24.09
N ASP A 101 10.06 5.90 24.54
CA ASP A 101 9.56 7.00 23.69
C ASP A 101 10.50 7.35 22.52
N ALA A 102 11.81 7.33 22.74
CA ALA A 102 12.80 7.63 21.71
C ALA A 102 12.86 6.54 20.63
N GLU A 103 12.87 5.27 21.05
CA GLU A 103 12.84 4.12 20.14
C GLU A 103 11.51 4.04 19.38
N TYR A 104 10.37 4.34 20.01
CA TYR A 104 9.08 4.43 19.32
C TYR A 104 9.10 5.46 18.18
N ARG A 105 9.62 6.67 18.44
CA ARG A 105 9.75 7.71 17.40
C ARG A 105 10.62 7.23 16.24
N LYS A 106 11.71 6.53 16.53
CA LYS A 106 12.61 5.98 15.51
C LYS A 106 11.91 4.93 14.64
N ILE A 107 11.19 4.00 15.26
CA ILE A 107 10.40 2.96 14.58
C ILE A 107 9.32 3.60 13.71
N ALA A 108 8.56 4.55 14.25
CA ALA A 108 7.53 5.28 13.49
C ALA A 108 8.14 6.05 12.31
N ASN A 109 9.32 6.65 12.51
CA ASN A 109 10.05 7.36 11.46
C ASN A 109 10.48 6.42 10.32
N TRP A 110 10.96 5.23 10.64
CA TRP A 110 11.36 4.22 9.66
C TRP A 110 10.14 3.62 8.94
N GLY A 111 9.06 3.37 9.67
CA GLY A 111 7.80 2.89 9.13
C GLY A 111 7.23 3.86 8.10
N TYR A 112 7.06 5.14 8.45
CA TYR A 112 6.55 6.11 7.48
C TYR A 112 7.51 6.29 6.30
N THR A 113 8.83 6.35 6.53
CA THR A 113 9.80 6.62 5.46
C THR A 113 9.81 5.49 4.45
N SER A 114 9.84 4.23 4.92
CA SER A 114 9.82 3.06 4.04
C SER A 114 8.50 2.96 3.27
N THR A 115 7.35 3.12 3.93
CA THR A 115 6.05 3.08 3.26
C THR A 115 5.86 4.25 2.29
N ALA A 116 6.35 5.46 2.60
CA ALA A 116 6.28 6.61 1.71
C ALA A 116 7.12 6.39 0.44
N ILE A 117 8.36 5.90 0.60
CA ILE A 117 9.24 5.58 -0.53
C ILE A 117 8.63 4.48 -1.39
N PHE A 118 8.12 3.42 -0.76
CA PHE A 118 7.46 2.32 -1.46
C PHE A 118 6.28 2.81 -2.30
N ASN A 119 5.33 3.56 -1.71
CA ASN A 119 4.16 4.08 -2.44
C ASN A 119 4.59 5.03 -3.54
N GLY A 120 5.45 6.01 -3.24
CA GLY A 120 5.90 6.99 -4.23
C GLY A 120 6.60 6.33 -5.42
N ALA A 121 7.49 5.37 -5.18
CA ALA A 121 8.16 4.64 -6.26
C ALA A 121 7.16 3.81 -7.08
N LEU A 122 6.26 3.09 -6.41
CA LEU A 122 5.32 2.18 -7.07
C LEU A 122 4.34 2.93 -7.98
N PHE A 123 3.77 4.04 -7.52
CA PHE A 123 2.90 4.87 -8.35
C PHE A 123 3.63 5.55 -9.51
N LEU A 124 4.90 5.94 -9.35
CA LEU A 124 5.71 6.39 -10.48
C LEU A 124 5.87 5.28 -11.54
N PHE A 125 6.13 4.04 -11.12
CA PHE A 125 6.20 2.91 -12.06
C PHE A 125 4.86 2.63 -12.73
N TYR A 126 3.73 2.71 -12.02
CA TYR A 126 2.40 2.60 -12.64
C TYR A 126 2.15 3.72 -13.64
N THR A 127 2.55 4.95 -13.33
CA THR A 127 2.44 6.11 -14.22
C THR A 127 3.27 5.90 -15.49
N ILE A 128 4.52 5.42 -15.36
CA ILE A 128 5.37 5.06 -16.51
C ILE A 128 4.75 3.93 -17.32
N GLY A 129 4.16 2.95 -16.65
CA GLY A 129 3.41 1.86 -17.27
C GLY A 129 2.25 2.38 -18.13
N LYS A 130 1.39 3.25 -17.57
CA LYS A 130 0.30 3.91 -18.30
C LYS A 130 0.83 4.70 -19.50
N GLY A 131 1.95 5.39 -19.34
CA GLY A 131 2.61 6.13 -20.42
C GLY A 131 3.06 5.26 -21.61
N LYS A 132 3.37 3.98 -21.39
CA LYS A 132 3.70 3.02 -22.46
C LYS A 132 2.48 2.43 -23.17
N HIS A 133 1.30 2.57 -22.56
CA HIS A 133 0.03 2.00 -23.02
C HIS A 133 -1.04 3.09 -23.16
N ILE A 134 -0.66 4.28 -23.64
CA ILE A 134 -1.52 5.47 -23.67
C ILE A 134 -2.83 5.22 -24.43
N GLU A 135 -2.78 4.61 -25.61
CA GLU A 135 -3.97 4.38 -26.44
C GLU A 135 -4.97 3.42 -25.75
N GLU A 136 -4.47 2.33 -25.17
CA GLU A 136 -5.26 1.34 -24.44
C GLU A 136 -5.90 1.96 -23.18
N MET A 137 -5.13 2.76 -22.43
CA MET A 137 -5.61 3.43 -21.23
C MET A 137 -6.60 4.55 -21.58
N GLU A 138 -6.37 5.33 -22.63
CA GLU A 138 -7.28 6.38 -23.07
C GLU A 138 -8.63 5.79 -23.50
N SER A 139 -8.62 4.69 -24.28
CA SER A 139 -9.83 3.95 -24.63
C SER A 139 -10.56 3.47 -23.38
N PHE A 140 -9.85 2.87 -22.42
CA PHE A 140 -10.44 2.42 -21.15
C PHE A 140 -11.17 3.55 -20.41
N PHE A 141 -10.59 4.75 -20.33
CA PHE A 141 -11.24 5.89 -19.69
C PHE A 141 -12.47 6.39 -20.47
N ILE A 142 -12.41 6.38 -21.81
CA ILE A 142 -13.55 6.75 -22.67
C ILE A 142 -14.70 5.75 -22.51
N ASP A 143 -14.39 4.45 -22.54
CA ASP A 143 -15.36 3.37 -22.36
C ASP A 143 -15.99 3.42 -20.96
N SER A 144 -15.24 3.88 -19.96
CA SER A 144 -15.75 4.19 -18.62
C SER A 144 -16.62 5.44 -18.53
N GLY A 145 -16.78 6.21 -19.61
CA GLY A 145 -17.60 7.42 -19.66
C GLY A 145 -16.90 8.69 -19.19
N TYR A 146 -15.56 8.68 -19.10
CA TYR A 146 -14.76 9.88 -18.89
C TYR A 146 -14.30 10.45 -20.24
N PRO A 147 -14.00 11.75 -20.34
CA PRO A 147 -13.33 12.28 -21.53
C PRO A 147 -11.88 11.77 -21.59
N GLY A 148 -11.33 11.57 -22.80
CA GLY A 148 -9.97 11.02 -22.98
C GLY A 148 -8.87 11.82 -22.24
N TYR A 149 -9.03 13.14 -22.11
CA TYR A 149 -8.08 13.98 -21.36
C TYR A 149 -8.00 13.63 -19.85
N PHE A 150 -9.01 12.95 -19.29
CA PHE A 150 -9.05 12.61 -17.87
C PHE A 150 -7.96 11.60 -17.48
N MET A 151 -7.56 10.72 -18.40
CA MET A 151 -6.40 9.82 -18.19
C MET A 151 -5.12 10.62 -17.91
N TYR A 152 -4.84 11.65 -18.71
CA TYR A 152 -3.65 12.49 -18.54
C TYR A 152 -3.69 13.27 -17.22
N LEU A 153 -4.88 13.70 -16.78
CA LEU A 153 -5.07 14.33 -15.48
C LEU A 153 -4.75 13.34 -14.34
N SER A 154 -5.26 12.10 -14.39
CA SER A 154 -4.94 11.06 -13.39
C SER A 154 -3.45 10.74 -13.36
N ILE A 155 -2.78 10.60 -14.52
CA ILE A 155 -1.33 10.42 -14.62
C ILE A 155 -0.57 11.58 -13.96
N LEU A 156 -0.98 12.83 -14.22
CA LEU A 156 -0.35 14.01 -13.63
C LEU A 156 -0.51 14.03 -12.11
N ILE A 157 -1.71 13.74 -11.60
CA ILE A 157 -2.02 13.70 -10.17
C ILE A 157 -1.20 12.61 -9.47
N GLU A 158 -1.21 11.38 -10.00
CA GLU A 158 -0.42 10.28 -9.45
C GLU A 158 1.07 10.61 -9.43
N CYS A 159 1.61 11.14 -10.52
CA CYS A 159 3.03 11.52 -10.61
C CYS A 159 3.40 12.60 -9.58
N ALA A 160 2.61 13.68 -9.50
CA ALA A 160 2.87 14.77 -8.57
C ALA A 160 2.80 14.31 -7.12
N ALA A 161 1.75 13.58 -6.74
CA ALA A 161 1.60 13.06 -5.37
C ALA A 161 2.72 12.06 -5.03
N SER A 162 3.14 11.24 -5.97
CA SER A 162 4.24 10.29 -5.79
C SER A 162 5.58 10.98 -5.58
N LEU A 163 5.88 12.02 -6.35
CA LEU A 163 7.08 12.84 -6.16
C LEU A 163 7.06 13.52 -4.79
N VAL A 164 5.92 14.04 -4.35
CA VAL A 164 5.77 14.61 -3.00
C VAL A 164 6.06 13.56 -1.91
N LEU A 165 5.67 12.31 -2.10
CA LEU A 165 6.01 11.22 -1.17
C LEU A 165 7.51 10.90 -1.14
N LEU A 166 8.23 11.07 -2.25
CA LEU A 166 9.67 10.78 -2.37
C LEU A 166 10.57 11.93 -1.92
N LEU A 167 10.14 13.17 -2.10
CA LEU A 167 10.93 14.35 -1.77
C LEU A 167 11.02 14.58 -0.24
N PRO A 168 12.07 15.26 0.27
CA PRO A 168 12.25 15.56 1.69
C PRO A 168 11.35 16.73 2.15
N VAL A 169 10.06 16.64 1.89
CA VAL A 169 9.05 17.66 2.27
C VAL A 169 8.42 17.36 3.64
N PRO A 170 7.83 18.37 4.32
CA PRO A 170 7.16 18.18 5.60
C PRO A 170 6.09 17.08 5.59
N ALA A 171 5.96 16.35 6.70
CA ALA A 171 5.04 15.22 6.82
C ALA A 171 3.55 15.60 6.58
N ASN A 172 3.16 16.83 6.90
CA ASN A 172 1.82 17.33 6.59
C ASN A 172 1.56 17.37 5.08
N ILE A 173 2.55 17.78 4.28
CA ILE A 173 2.45 17.80 2.81
C ILE A 173 2.39 16.36 2.27
N LYS A 174 3.23 15.45 2.78
CA LYS A 174 3.16 14.01 2.44
C LYS A 174 1.81 13.40 2.76
N LYS A 175 1.16 13.82 3.85
CA LYS A 175 -0.18 13.36 4.23
C LYS A 175 -1.22 13.75 3.19
N TYR A 176 -1.18 14.97 2.69
CA TYR A 176 -2.09 15.39 1.60
C TYR A 176 -1.83 14.60 0.32
N ALA A 177 -0.56 14.37 -0.05
CA ALA A 177 -0.24 13.52 -1.21
C ALA A 177 -0.75 12.08 -1.04
N ALA A 178 -0.62 11.50 0.16
CA ALA A 178 -1.17 10.17 0.44
C ALA A 178 -2.71 10.14 0.29
N PHE A 179 -3.42 11.18 0.75
CA PHE A 179 -4.87 11.27 0.53
C PHE A 179 -5.26 11.40 -0.93
N VAL A 180 -4.52 12.18 -1.71
CA VAL A 180 -4.74 12.30 -3.16
C VAL A 180 -4.63 10.94 -3.84
N LEU A 181 -3.56 10.18 -3.55
CA LEU A 181 -3.40 8.81 -4.07
C LEU A 181 -4.49 7.85 -3.57
N LEU A 182 -4.94 8.01 -2.32
CA LEU A 182 -6.06 7.21 -1.80
C LEU A 182 -7.33 7.43 -2.63
N PHE A 183 -7.67 8.68 -2.92
CA PHE A 183 -8.85 9.00 -3.73
C PHE A 183 -8.71 8.54 -5.18
N GLU A 184 -7.52 8.64 -5.78
CA GLU A 184 -7.25 8.05 -7.10
C GLU A 184 -7.52 6.53 -7.11
N MET A 185 -7.07 5.79 -6.08
CA MET A 185 -7.32 4.34 -6.02
C MET A 185 -8.78 3.99 -5.76
N ILE A 186 -9.49 4.77 -4.94
CA ILE A 186 -10.94 4.59 -4.75
C ILE A 186 -11.67 4.85 -6.08
N ALA A 187 -11.28 5.91 -6.81
CA ALA A 187 -11.84 6.22 -8.12
C ALA A 187 -11.54 5.11 -9.12
N ALA A 188 -10.32 4.58 -9.17
CA ALA A 188 -9.94 3.46 -10.03
C ALA A 188 -10.78 2.20 -9.76
N VAL A 189 -10.97 1.83 -8.48
CA VAL A 189 -11.88 0.72 -8.11
C VAL A 189 -13.31 1.01 -8.56
N GLY A 190 -13.80 2.24 -8.35
CA GLY A 190 -15.12 2.66 -8.82
C GLY A 190 -15.29 2.55 -10.34
N THR A 191 -14.25 2.91 -11.10
CA THR A 191 -14.21 2.79 -12.56
C THR A 191 -14.31 1.32 -13.00
N HIS A 192 -13.53 0.42 -12.39
CA HIS A 192 -13.63 -1.02 -12.66
C HIS A 192 -15.03 -1.59 -12.32
N ILE A 193 -15.61 -1.18 -11.19
CA ILE A 193 -16.98 -1.58 -10.82
C ILE A 193 -17.99 -1.11 -11.86
N ARG A 194 -17.88 0.14 -12.31
CA ARG A 194 -18.75 0.73 -13.33
C ARG A 194 -18.68 -0.01 -14.66
N ASN A 195 -17.49 -0.46 -15.06
CA ASN A 195 -17.28 -1.21 -16.29
C ASN A 195 -17.75 -2.68 -16.19
N GLY A 196 -18.06 -3.16 -14.98
CA GLY A 196 -18.37 -4.58 -14.75
C GLY A 196 -17.13 -5.48 -14.84
N ASP A 197 -15.94 -4.92 -14.62
CA ASP A 197 -14.69 -5.67 -14.69
C ASP A 197 -14.63 -6.75 -13.58
N PRO A 198 -13.97 -7.90 -13.84
CA PRO A 198 -13.76 -8.88 -12.80
C PRO A 198 -12.88 -8.29 -11.68
N PHE A 199 -13.13 -8.69 -10.42
CA PHE A 199 -12.42 -8.16 -9.25
C PHE A 199 -10.89 -8.17 -9.39
N ILE A 200 -10.34 -9.18 -10.08
CA ILE A 200 -8.91 -9.31 -10.35
C ILE A 200 -8.30 -8.10 -11.08
N ALA A 201 -9.09 -7.39 -11.91
CA ALA A 201 -8.66 -6.19 -12.59
C ALA A 201 -8.45 -5.01 -11.62
N SER A 202 -9.27 -4.94 -10.56
CA SER A 202 -9.19 -3.92 -9.50
C SER A 202 -8.35 -4.32 -8.28
N TYR A 203 -7.84 -5.55 -8.25
CA TYR A 203 -7.18 -6.13 -7.07
C TYR A 203 -5.97 -5.31 -6.63
N GLU A 204 -5.11 -4.90 -7.57
CA GLU A 204 -3.93 -4.09 -7.24
C GLU A 204 -4.33 -2.74 -6.66
N ALA A 205 -5.34 -2.06 -7.20
CA ALA A 205 -5.85 -0.78 -6.67
C ALA A 205 -6.38 -0.95 -5.23
N PHE A 206 -7.10 -2.04 -4.95
CA PHE A 206 -7.57 -2.35 -3.59
C PHE A 206 -6.41 -2.58 -2.61
N ILE A 207 -5.37 -3.30 -3.04
CA ILE A 207 -4.16 -3.49 -2.23
C ILE A 207 -3.47 -2.14 -1.99
N GLN A 208 -3.36 -1.26 -2.99
CA GLN A 208 -2.80 0.08 -2.81
C GLN A 208 -3.56 0.91 -1.78
N ILE A 209 -4.90 0.85 -1.77
CA ILE A 209 -5.72 1.51 -0.74
C ILE A 209 -5.24 1.12 0.66
N ILE A 210 -5.03 -0.17 0.92
CA ILE A 210 -4.58 -0.67 2.23
C ILE A 210 -3.19 -0.10 2.57
N VAL A 211 -2.23 -0.13 1.63
CA VAL A 211 -0.87 0.36 1.88
C VAL A 211 -0.87 1.88 2.13
N ILE A 212 -1.67 2.65 1.39
CA ILE A 212 -1.81 4.09 1.58
C ILE A 212 -2.46 4.41 2.93
N LEU A 213 -3.46 3.64 3.36
CA LEU A 213 -4.06 3.80 4.69
C LEU A 213 -3.05 3.54 5.81
N ILE A 214 -2.15 2.55 5.65
CA ILE A 214 -1.04 2.32 6.57
C ILE A 214 -0.09 3.53 6.59
N LEU A 215 0.23 4.11 5.43
CA LEU A 215 1.05 5.33 5.35
C LEU A 215 0.40 6.50 6.10
N ILE A 216 -0.90 6.74 5.87
CA ILE A 216 -1.66 7.80 6.53
C ILE A 216 -1.68 7.59 8.04
N TYR A 217 -1.85 6.35 8.50
CA TYR A 217 -1.77 6.01 9.92
C TYR A 217 -0.42 6.39 10.53
N TRP A 218 0.70 6.06 9.86
CA TRP A 218 2.03 6.45 10.32
C TRP A 218 2.22 7.97 10.35
N LEU A 219 1.80 8.68 9.30
CA LEU A 219 1.90 10.13 9.21
C LEU A 219 1.05 10.83 10.28
N ALA A 220 -0.10 10.27 10.66
CA ALA A 220 -0.96 10.81 11.72
C ALA A 220 -0.38 10.62 13.13
N ARG A 221 0.45 9.58 13.34
CA ARG A 221 1.08 9.28 14.64
C ARG A 221 2.38 10.03 14.87
N ARG A 222 2.95 10.68 13.84
CA ARG A 222 4.11 11.55 14.01
C ARG A 222 3.68 12.76 14.84
N LYS A 223 4.25 12.91 16.05
CA LYS A 223 4.08 14.16 16.83
C LYS A 223 4.56 15.32 15.95
N LYS A 224 3.80 16.43 15.94
CA LYS A 224 4.29 17.69 15.36
C LYS A 224 5.55 18.05 16.15
N GLU A 225 6.70 17.88 15.51
CA GLU A 225 7.96 18.51 15.94
C GLU A 225 7.88 20.01 15.65
#